data_AF-A0A3N5I2P7-F1
#
_entry.id   AF-A0A3N5I2P7-F1
#
_cell.length_a   1.000
_cell.length_b   1.000
_cell.length_c   1.000
_cell.angle_alpha   90.00
_cell.angle_beta   90.00
_cell.angle_gamma   90.00
#
_symmetry.space_group_name_H-M   'P 1'
#
loop_
_entity.id
_entity.type
_entity.pdbx_description
1 polymer ?
#
loop_
_entity_poly.entity_id
_entity_poly.type
_entity_poly.pdbx_seq_one_letter_code
_entity_poly.pdbx_strand_id
1 'polypeptide(L)'
;GICSISPEEIDRIQSTDRIATFFAAEILDPSGPYEGKASRWVPDVVKTCRGPVYLTFDCDGLDASLIPALGTPEPGGLGWYDTLNLITALANGPGVLGMDISEIAPIDGFVAPQFCIARLIYRMLGRIKAGRRVH
;
A
#
# COMPACT_ATOMS: atom_id res chain seq x y z
N GLY A 1 -1.53 -4.72 2.61
CA GLY A 1 -2.98 -4.73 2.81
C GLY A 1 -3.62 -5.60 1.77
N ILE A 2 -3.23 -6.88 1.71
CA ILE A 2 -3.86 -7.83 0.79
C ILE A 2 -5.24 -8.19 1.35
N CYS A 3 -6.28 -8.07 0.53
CA CYS A 3 -7.67 -8.36 0.90
C CYS A 3 -8.24 -9.58 0.17
N SER A 4 -7.70 -9.92 -1.00
CA SER A 4 -8.14 -11.03 -1.85
C SER A 4 -6.94 -11.89 -2.23
N ILE A 5 -7.11 -13.22 -2.18
CA ILE A 5 -6.04 -14.19 -2.46
C ILE A 5 -6.63 -15.56 -2.85
N SER A 6 -5.95 -16.27 -3.75
CA SER A 6 -6.25 -17.64 -4.15
C SER A 6 -5.51 -18.69 -3.30
N PRO A 7 -5.99 -19.94 -3.22
CA PRO A 7 -5.28 -21.03 -2.54
C PRO A 7 -3.85 -21.22 -3.05
N GLU A 8 -3.64 -21.12 -4.37
CA GLU A 8 -2.33 -21.27 -5.01
C GLU A 8 -1.34 -20.17 -4.56
N GLU A 9 -1.83 -18.94 -4.36
CA GLU A 9 -1.02 -17.85 -3.83
C GLU A 9 -0.68 -18.05 -2.35
N ILE A 10 -1.60 -18.59 -1.55
CA ILE A 10 -1.33 -18.96 -0.15
C ILE A 10 -0.22 -20.01 -0.09
N ASP A 11 -0.34 -21.09 -0.87
CA ASP A 11 0.68 -22.14 -0.96
C ASP A 11 2.02 -21.54 -1.38
N ARG A 12 2.01 -20.62 -2.34
CA ARG A 12 3.23 -19.92 -2.78
C ARG A 12 3.85 -19.09 -1.67
N ILE A 13 3.07 -18.30 -0.94
CA ILE A 13 3.55 -17.49 0.20
C ILE A 13 4.16 -18.40 1.27
N GLN A 14 3.49 -19.50 1.61
CA GLN A 14 3.97 -20.43 2.65
C GLN A 14 5.21 -21.22 2.23
N SER A 15 5.42 -21.42 0.92
CA SER A 15 6.55 -22.19 0.39
C SER A 15 7.91 -21.47 0.45
N THR A 16 7.96 -20.17 0.76
CA THR A 16 9.20 -19.39 0.70
C THR A 16 9.26 -18.28 1.74
N ASP A 17 10.45 -18.05 2.29
CA ASP A 17 10.76 -16.92 3.19
C ASP A 17 10.99 -15.59 2.44
N ARG A 18 10.95 -15.61 1.11
CA ARG A 18 11.20 -14.43 0.26
C ARG A 18 10.00 -13.51 0.11
N ILE A 19 8.81 -13.98 0.49
CA ILE A 19 7.55 -13.23 0.39
C ILE A 19 7.09 -12.92 1.81
N ALA A 20 7.08 -11.64 2.14
CA ALA A 20 6.47 -11.15 3.37
C ALA A 20 5.14 -10.48 3.01
N THR A 21 4.04 -11.01 3.55
CA THR A 21 2.69 -10.55 3.26
C THR A 21 2.08 -9.90 4.49
N PHE A 22 1.35 -8.81 4.28
CA PHE A 22 0.64 -8.08 5.33
C PHE A 22 -0.84 -7.96 4.91
N PHE A 23 -1.69 -8.77 5.52
CA PHE A 23 -3.12 -8.85 5.19
C PHE A 23 -3.90 -7.70 5.80
N ALA A 24 -4.86 -7.15 5.06
CA ALA A 24 -5.65 -6.01 5.54
C ALA A 24 -6.38 -6.32 6.86
N ALA A 25 -6.95 -7.52 6.99
CA ALA A 25 -7.59 -7.97 8.23
C ALA A 25 -6.63 -8.03 9.43
N GLU A 26 -5.33 -8.21 9.21
CA GLU A 26 -4.34 -8.21 10.30
C GLU A 26 -3.90 -6.78 10.67
N ILE A 27 -3.77 -5.89 9.68
CA ILE A 27 -3.17 -4.57 9.87
C ILE A 27 -4.19 -3.43 10.02
N LEU A 28 -5.45 -3.65 9.65
CA LEU A 28 -6.49 -2.61 9.62
C LEU A 28 -7.77 -2.98 10.40
N ASP A 29 -8.13 -4.26 10.57
CA ASP A 29 -9.37 -4.63 11.27
C ASP A 29 -9.19 -4.57 12.80
N PRO A 30 -9.79 -3.58 13.49
CA PRO A 30 -9.65 -3.46 14.94
C PRO A 30 -10.45 -4.52 15.70
N SER A 31 -11.36 -5.22 15.04
CA SER A 31 -12.19 -6.29 15.60
C SER A 31 -11.70 -7.70 15.24
N GLY A 32 -10.62 -7.78 14.47
CA GLY A 32 -10.07 -9.04 13.98
C GLY A 32 -9.55 -9.95 15.12
N PRO A 33 -9.47 -11.27 14.87
CA PRO A 33 -8.97 -12.25 15.85
C PRO A 33 -7.47 -12.06 16.16
N TYR A 34 -6.77 -11.30 15.32
CA TYR A 34 -5.38 -10.91 15.46
C TYR A 34 -5.32 -9.61 16.25
N GLU A 35 -5.53 -9.69 17.58
CA GLU A 35 -5.54 -8.58 18.56
C GLU A 35 -5.47 -7.20 17.90
N GLY A 36 -6.61 -6.55 17.68
CA GLY A 36 -6.81 -5.23 17.05
C GLY A 36 -5.90 -4.12 17.59
N LYS A 37 -4.62 -4.25 17.31
CA LYS A 37 -3.64 -3.22 17.45
C LYS A 37 -3.65 -2.57 16.08
N ALA A 38 -4.21 -1.38 16.01
CA ALA A 38 -3.82 -0.38 15.01
C ALA A 38 -2.31 0.00 15.18
N SER A 39 -1.44 -0.95 15.54
CA SER A 39 -0.04 -0.76 15.87
C SER A 39 0.82 -1.05 14.65
N ARG A 40 1.59 -0.03 14.26
CA ARG A 40 3.00 -0.14 13.83
C ARG A 40 3.35 -1.27 12.84
N TRP A 41 2.43 -1.66 11.96
CA TRP A 41 2.71 -2.58 10.84
C TRP A 41 3.72 -1.97 9.86
N VAL A 42 3.73 -0.64 9.73
CA VAL A 42 4.66 0.09 8.85
C VAL A 42 6.13 -0.21 9.21
N PRO A 43 6.59 -0.09 10.48
CA PRO A 43 7.90 -0.56 10.89
C PRO A 43 8.21 -2.01 10.53
N ASP A 44 7.24 -2.92 10.59
CA ASP A 44 7.47 -4.32 10.27
C ASP A 44 7.63 -4.53 8.76
N VAL A 45 6.87 -3.81 7.92
CA VAL A 45 7.11 -3.76 6.48
C VAL A 45 8.52 -3.21 6.18
N VAL A 46 8.95 -2.16 6.87
CA VAL A 46 10.29 -1.59 6.68
C VAL A 46 11.40 -2.61 7.01
N LYS A 47 11.21 -3.44 8.06
CA LYS A 47 12.19 -4.47 8.46
C LYS A 47 12.36 -5.59 7.43
N THR A 48 11.36 -5.85 6.58
CA THR A 48 11.47 -6.89 5.54
C THR A 48 12.32 -6.44 4.35
N CYS A 49 12.56 -5.13 4.22
CA CYS A 49 13.32 -4.54 3.12
C CYS A 49 14.83 -4.71 3.35
N ARG A 50 15.55 -5.27 2.37
CA ARG A 50 17.02 -5.52 2.47
C ARG A 50 17.89 -4.44 1.81
N GLY A 51 17.31 -3.32 1.42
CA GLY A 51 17.98 -2.22 0.72
C GLY A 51 16.96 -1.31 0.04
N PRO A 52 17.41 -0.37 -0.81
CA PRO A 52 16.51 0.49 -1.57
C PRO A 52 15.49 -0.32 -2.37
N VAL A 53 14.22 0.06 -2.23
CA VAL A 53 13.10 -0.69 -2.81
C VAL A 53 12.58 -0.04 -4.08
N TYR A 54 11.96 -0.86 -4.92
CA TYR A 54 11.09 -0.41 -5.99
C TYR A 54 9.65 -0.63 -5.55
N LEU A 55 8.80 0.38 -5.69
CA LEU A 55 7.41 0.34 -5.24
C LEU A 55 6.46 0.20 -6.42
N THR A 56 5.83 -0.96 -6.56
CA THR A 56 4.61 -1.09 -7.37
C THR A 56 3.40 -0.80 -6.48
N PHE A 57 2.54 0.13 -6.89
CA PHE A 57 1.37 0.55 -6.14
C PHE A 57 0.11 0.28 -6.93
N ASP A 58 -0.56 -0.81 -6.57
CA ASP A 58 -1.89 -1.10 -7.07
C ASP A 58 -2.91 -0.18 -6.39
N CYS A 59 -3.67 0.59 -7.18
CA CYS A 59 -4.69 1.48 -6.62
C CYS A 59 -5.84 0.71 -5.98
N ASP A 60 -6.05 -0.56 -6.32
CA ASP A 60 -7.11 -1.38 -5.72
C ASP A 60 -6.83 -1.80 -4.27
N GLY A 61 -5.59 -1.64 -3.81
CA GLY A 61 -5.22 -1.80 -2.40
C GLY A 61 -5.70 -0.66 -1.49
N LEU A 62 -6.23 0.43 -2.06
CA LEU A 62 -6.87 1.50 -1.31
C LEU A 62 -8.32 1.16 -0.99
N ASP A 63 -8.83 1.69 0.13
CA ASP A 63 -10.24 1.52 0.44
C ASP A 63 -11.14 2.13 -0.66
N ALA A 64 -12.12 1.36 -1.11
CA ALA A 64 -13.04 1.76 -2.18
C ALA A 64 -13.81 3.07 -1.90
N SER A 65 -13.95 3.49 -0.62
CA SER A 65 -14.54 4.79 -0.28
C SER A 65 -13.70 5.99 -0.72
N LEU A 66 -12.39 5.80 -0.94
CA LEU A 66 -11.47 6.84 -1.40
C LEU A 66 -11.44 6.94 -2.93
N ILE A 67 -11.41 5.80 -3.61
CA ILE A 67 -11.23 5.71 -5.06
C ILE A 67 -12.15 4.61 -5.59
N PRO A 68 -13.39 4.92 -5.98
CA PRO A 68 -14.32 3.91 -6.52
C PRO A 68 -14.03 3.51 -7.97
N ALA A 69 -13.14 4.22 -8.67
CA ALA A 69 -12.80 3.99 -10.08
C ALA A 69 -11.60 3.03 -10.24
N LEU A 70 -11.80 1.79 -9.79
CA LEU A 70 -10.81 0.71 -9.75
C LEU A 70 -11.34 -0.53 -10.49
N GLY A 71 -10.44 -1.40 -10.95
CA GLY A 71 -10.83 -2.67 -11.58
C GLY A 71 -11.62 -3.58 -10.64
N THR A 72 -11.18 -3.68 -9.39
CA THR A 72 -11.77 -4.54 -8.35
C THR A 72 -11.87 -3.77 -7.02
N PRO A 73 -12.85 -2.88 -6.84
CA PRO A 73 -12.96 -2.08 -5.62
C PRO A 73 -13.38 -2.95 -4.42
N GLU A 74 -12.53 -3.01 -3.39
CA GLU A 74 -12.77 -3.77 -2.16
C GLU A 74 -12.87 -2.84 -0.93
N PRO A 75 -13.80 -3.09 0.02
CA PRO A 75 -13.84 -2.37 1.28
C PRO A 75 -12.75 -2.86 2.24
N GLY A 76 -12.36 -2.01 3.19
CA GLY A 76 -11.36 -2.35 4.21
C GLY A 76 -9.91 -2.25 3.71
N GLY A 77 -9.69 -1.56 2.60
CA GLY A 77 -8.36 -1.29 2.05
C GLY A 77 -7.60 -0.20 2.83
N LEU A 78 -6.39 0.11 2.37
CA LEU A 78 -5.56 1.14 3.01
C LEU A 78 -6.22 2.52 2.92
N GLY A 79 -6.19 3.26 4.03
CA GLY A 79 -6.56 4.65 4.05
C GLY A 79 -5.51 5.56 3.40
N TRP A 80 -5.91 6.81 3.15
CA TRP A 80 -5.02 7.83 2.60
C TRP A 80 -3.77 8.06 3.47
N TYR A 81 -3.96 8.18 4.78
CA TYR A 81 -2.85 8.45 5.70
C TYR A 81 -2.03 7.20 6.03
N ASP A 82 -2.63 6.01 6.01
CA ASP A 82 -1.91 4.74 6.12
C ASP A 82 -0.92 4.58 4.97
N THR A 83 -1.40 4.85 3.76
CA THR A 83 -0.58 4.86 2.54
C THR A 83 0.56 5.88 2.65
N LEU A 84 0.25 7.16 2.94
CA LEU A 84 1.30 8.18 3.06
C LEU A 84 2.32 7.89 4.19
N ASN A 85 1.88 7.26 5.27
CA ASN A 85 2.75 6.85 6.36
C ASN A 85 3.72 5.75 5.90
N LEU A 86 3.22 4.70 5.24
CA LEU A 86 4.06 3.65 4.66
C LEU A 86 5.11 4.22 3.71
N ILE A 87 4.69 5.07 2.76
CA ILE A 87 5.59 5.68 1.79
C ILE A 87 6.67 6.54 2.46
N THR A 88 6.29 7.29 3.49
CA THR A 88 7.25 8.10 4.26
C THR A 88 8.26 7.20 4.98
N ALA A 89 7.81 6.10 5.58
CA ALA A 89 8.69 5.17 6.28
C ALA A 89 9.64 4.43 5.33
N LEU A 90 9.15 4.00 4.16
CA LEU A 90 9.99 3.41 3.11
C LEU A 90 11.02 4.42 2.58
N ALA A 91 10.61 5.67 2.35
CA ALA A 91 11.51 6.72 1.87
C ALA A 91 12.63 7.07 2.87
N ASN A 92 12.34 7.03 4.17
CA ASN A 92 13.30 7.36 5.24
C ASN A 92 14.11 6.16 5.75
N GLY A 93 13.66 4.93 5.49
CA GLY A 93 14.32 3.70 5.91
C GLY A 93 15.17 3.12 4.78
N PRO A 94 14.64 2.15 4.01
CA PRO A 94 15.37 1.53 2.91
C PRO A 94 15.68 2.50 1.76
N GLY A 95 14.87 3.54 1.57
CA GLY A 95 14.87 4.40 0.40
C GLY A 95 14.07 3.79 -0.76
N VAL A 96 13.55 4.66 -1.64
CA VAL A 96 12.76 4.26 -2.83
C VAL A 96 13.48 4.68 -4.11
N LEU A 97 13.81 3.70 -4.95
CA LEU A 97 14.53 3.89 -6.21
C LEU A 97 13.61 4.42 -7.32
N GLY A 98 12.41 3.85 -7.39
CA GLY A 98 11.38 4.17 -8.36
C GLY A 98 10.02 3.65 -7.90
N MET A 99 8.98 4.04 -8.63
CA MET A 99 7.62 3.56 -8.38
C MET A 99 6.80 3.52 -9.67
N ASP A 100 5.82 2.62 -9.71
CA ASP A 100 4.71 2.63 -10.68
C ASP A 100 3.36 2.61 -9.96
N ILE A 101 2.32 3.06 -10.67
CA ILE A 101 0.93 3.05 -10.21
C ILE A 101 0.08 2.38 -11.29
N SER A 102 -0.77 1.44 -10.89
CA SER A 102 -1.65 0.64 -11.76
C SER A 102 -3.12 0.65 -11.30
N GLU A 103 -3.96 -0.11 -12.01
CA GLU A 103 -5.37 -0.40 -11.71
C GLU A 103 -6.30 0.80 -11.53
N ILE A 104 -6.10 1.82 -12.37
CA ILE A 104 -7.07 2.90 -12.52
C ILE A 104 -8.09 2.50 -13.57
N ALA A 105 -9.37 2.48 -13.22
CA ALA A 105 -10.48 2.23 -14.14
C ALA A 105 -11.40 3.46 -14.19
N PRO A 106 -11.05 4.50 -14.98
CA PRO A 106 -11.81 5.74 -15.06
C PRO A 106 -13.30 5.53 -15.33
N ILE A 107 -14.14 6.26 -14.59
CA ILE A 107 -15.58 6.32 -14.82
C ILE A 107 -15.88 7.61 -15.60
N ASP A 108 -16.54 7.47 -16.75
CA ASP A 108 -16.88 8.62 -17.60
C ASP A 108 -17.70 9.67 -16.83
N GLY A 109 -17.28 10.93 -16.94
CA GLY A 109 -17.90 12.05 -16.23
C GLY A 109 -17.55 12.15 -14.74
N PHE A 110 -16.87 11.16 -14.15
CA PHE A 110 -16.48 11.17 -12.75
C PHE A 110 -14.96 11.34 -12.60
N VAL A 111 -14.52 12.60 -12.54
CA VAL A 111 -13.09 12.97 -12.56
C VAL A 111 -12.39 12.93 -11.20
N ALA A 112 -13.16 12.86 -10.11
CA ALA A 112 -12.62 12.96 -8.75
C ALA A 112 -11.59 11.84 -8.42
N PRO A 113 -11.80 10.57 -8.79
CA PRO A 113 -10.83 9.50 -8.54
C PRO A 113 -9.47 9.75 -9.22
N GLN A 114 -9.45 10.20 -10.47
CA GLN A 114 -8.22 10.50 -11.22
C GLN A 114 -7.45 11.66 -10.56
N PHE A 115 -8.16 12.70 -10.10
CA PHE A 115 -7.56 13.78 -9.32
C PHE A 115 -6.98 13.30 -7.98
N CYS A 116 -7.68 12.38 -7.31
CA CYS A 116 -7.22 11.76 -6.06
C CYS A 116 -5.88 11.02 -6.27
N ILE A 117 -5.80 10.21 -7.33
CA ILE A 117 -4.58 9.46 -7.68
C ILE A 117 -3.45 10.40 -8.09
N ALA A 118 -3.73 11.41 -8.92
CA ALA A 118 -2.73 12.41 -9.29
C ALA A 118 -2.16 13.14 -8.05
N ARG A 119 -3.02 13.44 -7.09
CA ARG A 119 -2.62 14.04 -5.80
C ARG A 119 -1.78 13.06 -4.97
N LEU A 120 -2.13 11.77 -4.97
CA LEU A 120 -1.39 10.73 -4.28
C LEU A 120 0.03 10.61 -4.85
N ILE A 121 0.17 10.50 -6.18
CA ILE A 121 1.46 10.48 -6.89
C ILE A 121 2.32 11.68 -6.49
N TYR A 122 1.76 12.89 -6.56
CA TYR A 122 2.47 14.11 -6.19
C TYR A 122 2.99 14.06 -4.73
N ARG A 123 2.17 13.55 -3.81
CA ARG A 123 2.55 13.40 -2.40
C ARG A 123 3.63 12.33 -2.23
N MET A 124 3.52 11.18 -2.89
CA MET A 124 4.52 10.11 -2.86
C MET A 124 5.88 10.62 -3.34
N LEU A 125 5.94 11.29 -4.50
CA LEU A 125 7.15 11.91 -5.03
C LEU A 125 7.77 12.90 -4.04
N GLY A 126 6.93 13.74 -3.41
CA GLY A 126 7.38 14.67 -2.38
C GLY A 126 8.01 13.98 -1.17
N ARG A 127 7.40 12.89 -0.68
CA ARG A 127 7.94 12.10 0.45
C ARG A 127 9.24 11.40 0.09
N ILE A 128 9.31 10.77 -1.09
CA ILE A 128 10.52 10.11 -1.60
C ILE A 128 11.67 11.11 -1.73
N LYS A 129 11.42 12.29 -2.31
CA LYS A 129 12.43 13.34 -2.45
C LYS A 129 12.90 13.88 -1.09
N ALA A 130 12.00 13.99 -0.12
CA ALA A 130 12.36 14.45 1.22
C ALA A 130 13.24 13.44 1.97
N GLY A 131 12.93 12.13 1.88
CA GLY A 131 13.73 11.08 2.52
C GLY A 131 15.17 11.02 2.01
N ARG A 132 15.39 11.28 0.70
CA ARG A 132 16.74 11.35 0.10
C ARG A 132 17.63 12.47 0.65
N ARG A 133 17.08 13.47 1.35
CA ARG A 133 17.88 14.56 1.95
C ARG A 133 18.43 14.22 3.34
N VAL A 134 18.01 13.10 3.91
CA VAL A 134 18.35 12.68 5.29
C VAL A 134 19.55 11.73 5.32
N HIS A 135 20.07 11.34 4.15
CA HIS A 135 21.28 10.54 3.94
C HIS A 135 22.30 11.34 3.14
#